data_AF-A0A4Y2W4F5-F1
#
_entry.id   AF-A0A4Y2W4F5-F1
#
_cell.length_a   1.000
_cell.length_b   1.000
_cell.length_c   1.000
_cell.angle_alpha   90.00
_cell.angle_beta   90.00
_cell.angle_gamma   90.00
#
_symmetry.space_group_name_H-M   'P 1'
#
loop_
_entity.id
_entity.type
_entity.pdbx_description
1 polymer ?
#
loop_
_entity_poly.entity_id
_entity_poly.type
_entity_poly.pdbx_seq_one_letter_code
_entity_poly.pdbx_strand_id
1 'polypeptide(L)'
;MVEPILDSERKELSFEEQQKTVVCAASNNQDEFDLLTKFSSWNKLKRVVAWCFRFVNNANASTSNIKEVLIVLELNRASNIIVRLVRRVHLKRKSRL
;
A
#
# COMPACT_ATOMS: atom_id res chain seq x y z
N MET A 1 20.93 -67.10 -7.91
CA MET A 1 19.95 -67.60 -6.93
C MET A 1 19.70 -66.47 -5.94
N VAL A 2 18.54 -65.81 -6.08
CA VAL A 2 17.81 -65.02 -5.06
C VAL A 2 18.43 -63.68 -4.58
N GLU A 3 17.65 -62.60 -4.70
CA GLU A 3 17.91 -61.25 -4.18
C GLU A 3 17.59 -61.13 -2.67
N PRO A 4 17.96 -60.00 -2.03
CA PRO A 4 16.92 -59.25 -1.32
C PRO A 4 16.93 -57.73 -1.56
N ILE A 5 15.81 -57.10 -1.17
CA ILE A 5 15.39 -55.71 -1.42
C ILE A 5 14.52 -55.22 -0.23
N LEU A 6 14.22 -53.93 0.00
CA LEU A 6 14.42 -52.72 -0.82
C LEU A 6 15.63 -51.89 -0.30
N ASP A 7 15.70 -50.57 -0.08
CA ASP A 7 14.78 -49.40 -0.15
C ASP A 7 15.23 -48.47 -1.29
N SER A 8 14.44 -48.24 -2.34
CA SER A 8 13.30 -47.31 -2.38
C SER A 8 13.60 -45.88 -1.93
N GLU A 9 13.37 -44.94 -2.86
CA GLU A 9 13.09 -43.53 -2.61
C GLU A 9 14.18 -42.65 -1.94
N ARG A 10 15.20 -42.29 -2.72
CA ARG A 10 15.53 -40.86 -2.90
C ARG A 10 15.50 -40.46 -4.36
N LYS A 11 14.27 -40.29 -4.84
CA LYS A 11 13.99 -39.46 -6.00
C LYS A 11 14.38 -38.03 -5.59
N GLU A 12 15.52 -37.56 -6.08
CA GLU A 12 15.98 -36.16 -5.94
C GLU A 12 14.99 -35.25 -6.70
N LEU A 13 13.81 -35.07 -6.10
CA LEU A 13 12.83 -34.07 -6.49
C LEU A 13 13.40 -32.72 -6.07
N SER A 14 14.27 -32.20 -6.94
CA SER A 14 14.51 -30.76 -7.08
C SER A 14 13.15 -30.10 -7.23
N PHE A 15 12.58 -29.66 -6.11
CA PHE A 15 11.40 -28.83 -6.07
C PHE A 15 11.83 -27.48 -6.63
N GLU A 16 11.71 -27.31 -7.94
CA GLU A 16 11.72 -25.96 -8.51
C GLU A 16 10.61 -25.19 -7.83
N GLU A 17 10.99 -24.25 -6.96
CA GLU A 17 10.08 -23.30 -6.35
C GLU A 17 9.51 -22.43 -7.47
N GLN A 18 8.44 -22.91 -8.09
CA GLN A 18 7.67 -22.16 -9.05
C GLN A 18 7.12 -20.91 -8.37
N GLN A 19 7.87 -19.81 -8.47
CA GLN A 19 7.44 -18.49 -8.03
C GLN A 19 6.15 -18.14 -8.78
N LYS A 20 5.02 -18.34 -8.10
CA LYS A 20 3.70 -17.93 -8.60
C LYS A 20 3.63 -16.42 -8.54
N THR A 21 4.16 -15.76 -9.55
CA THR A 21 4.02 -14.32 -9.75
C THR A 21 2.55 -14.00 -9.96
N VAL A 22 1.90 -13.53 -8.89
CA VAL A 22 0.49 -13.08 -8.93
C VAL A 22 0.44 -11.73 -9.64
N VAL A 23 0.15 -11.75 -10.95
CA VAL A 23 -0.06 -10.54 -11.74
C VAL A 23 -1.50 -10.06 -11.55
N CYS A 24 -1.70 -9.11 -10.64
CA CYS A 24 -2.99 -8.41 -10.52
C CYS A 24 -3.13 -7.38 -11.64
N ALA A 25 -4.12 -7.55 -12.51
CA ALA A 25 -4.51 -6.50 -13.45
C ALA A 25 -5.15 -5.32 -12.70
N ALA A 26 -4.38 -4.26 -12.48
CA ALA A 26 -4.88 -3.04 -11.87
C ALA A 26 -5.76 -2.27 -12.86
N SER A 27 -7.08 -2.29 -12.66
CA SER A 27 -7.96 -1.41 -13.42
C SER A 27 -7.75 0.03 -12.97
N ASN A 28 -7.17 0.85 -13.85
CA ASN A 28 -7.13 2.30 -13.70
C ASN A 28 -8.51 2.90 -13.99
N ASN A 29 -9.52 2.52 -13.21
CA ASN A 29 -10.79 3.23 -13.19
C ASN A 29 -10.48 4.66 -12.74
N GLN A 30 -10.56 5.62 -13.65
CA GLN A 30 -10.46 7.05 -13.35
C GLN A 30 -11.74 7.58 -12.68
N ASP A 31 -12.41 6.75 -11.89
CA ASP A 31 -13.34 7.20 -10.87
C ASP A 31 -12.50 8.02 -9.88
N GLU A 32 -12.50 9.34 -10.08
CA GLU A 32 -11.70 10.30 -9.32
C GLU A 32 -12.01 10.10 -7.84
N PHE A 33 -11.11 9.41 -7.12
CA PHE A 33 -11.28 9.11 -5.71
C PHE A 33 -11.14 10.41 -4.92
N ASP A 34 -12.24 11.16 -4.86
CA ASP A 34 -12.28 12.49 -4.27
C ASP A 34 -12.30 12.38 -2.74
N LEU A 35 -11.13 12.05 -2.22
CA LEU A 35 -10.80 12.02 -0.81
C LEU A 35 -11.00 13.40 -0.15
N LEU A 36 -11.09 14.51 -0.91
CA LEU A 36 -11.39 15.83 -0.32
C LEU A 36 -12.88 15.98 0.02
N THR A 37 -13.80 15.50 -0.82
CA THR A 37 -15.26 15.61 -0.58
C THR A 37 -15.86 14.41 0.13
N LYS A 38 -15.23 13.23 0.07
CA LYS A 38 -15.70 11.98 0.71
C LYS A 38 -15.84 12.06 2.24
N PHE A 39 -15.24 13.05 2.90
CA PHE A 39 -15.24 13.18 4.35
C PHE A 39 -15.72 14.56 4.82
N SER A 40 -16.90 14.60 5.47
CA SER A 40 -17.45 15.81 6.10
C SER A 40 -16.71 16.27 7.37
N SER A 41 -15.68 15.55 7.83
CA SER A 41 -14.92 15.86 9.04
C SER A 41 -13.43 15.98 8.73
N TRP A 42 -12.88 17.17 8.95
CA TRP A 42 -11.44 17.46 8.81
C TRP A 42 -10.56 16.50 9.61
N ASN A 43 -10.94 16.20 10.86
CA ASN A 43 -10.18 15.27 11.70
C ASN A 43 -10.24 13.83 11.19
N LYS A 44 -11.37 13.39 10.61
CA LYS A 44 -11.47 12.06 9.96
C LYS A 44 -10.57 12.00 8.72
N LEU A 45 -10.68 12.98 7.83
CA LEU A 45 -9.85 13.12 6.62
C LEU A 45 -8.35 13.09 6.94
N LYS A 46 -7.91 13.96 7.86
CA LYS A 46 -6.52 14.05 8.35
C LYS A 46 -5.99 12.72 8.88
N ARG A 47 -6.79 11.99 9.68
CA ARG A 47 -6.40 10.67 10.23
C ARG A 47 -6.29 9.61 9.13
N VAL A 48 -7.22 9.55 8.19
CA VAL A 48 -7.17 8.60 7.06
C VAL A 48 -5.91 8.84 6.22
N VAL A 49 -5.63 10.09 5.85
CA VAL A 49 -4.43 10.44 5.08
C VAL A 49 -3.14 10.11 5.83
N ALA A 50 -3.08 10.38 7.14
CA ALA A 50 -1.92 10.01 7.96
C ALA A 50 -1.72 8.48 8.02
N TRP A 51 -2.79 7.69 8.18
CA TRP A 51 -2.72 6.24 8.11
C TRP A 51 -2.24 5.72 6.76
N CYS A 52 -2.70 6.31 5.64
CA CYS A 52 -2.20 5.97 4.31
C CYS A 52 -0.69 6.22 4.18
N PHE A 53 -0.19 7.37 4.68
CA PHE A 53 1.25 7.63 4.68
C PHE A 53 2.03 6.63 5.54
N ARG A 54 1.51 6.27 6.73
CA ARG A 54 2.21 5.32 7.59
C ARG A 54 2.18 3.90 7.04
N PHE A 55 1.09 3.50 6.38
CA PHE A 55 1.02 2.24 5.62
C PHE A 55 2.11 2.18 4.54
N VAL A 56 2.24 3.23 3.71
CA VAL A 56 3.27 3.30 2.65
C VAL A 56 4.69 3.25 3.25
N ASN A 57 4.95 3.97 4.35
CA ASN A 57 6.25 3.90 5.03
C ASN A 57 6.52 2.48 5.59
N ASN A 58 5.55 1.89 6.30
CA ASN A 58 5.67 0.56 6.90
C ASN A 58 5.79 -0.58 5.86
N ALA A 59 5.32 -0.36 4.63
CA ALA A 59 5.45 -1.29 3.51
C ALA A 59 6.84 -1.24 2.84
N ASN A 60 7.62 -0.17 3.10
CA ASN A 60 8.99 -0.06 2.61
C ASN A 60 9.96 -0.73 3.60
N ALA A 61 10.63 -1.79 3.16
CA ALA A 61 11.49 -2.65 3.97
C ALA A 61 12.68 -1.94 4.65
N SER A 62 13.06 -0.74 4.19
CA SER A 62 14.10 0.07 4.84
C SER A 62 13.61 0.90 6.04
N THR A 63 12.32 0.86 6.34
CA THR A 63 11.69 1.66 7.41
C THR A 63 11.19 0.78 8.56
N SER A 64 11.29 1.29 9.79
CA SER A 64 10.71 0.59 10.95
C SER A 64 9.19 0.48 10.83
N ASN A 65 8.64 -0.70 11.15
CA ASN A 65 7.21 -0.94 11.10
C ASN A 65 6.52 -0.35 12.35
N ILE A 66 6.02 0.89 12.24
CA ILE A 66 5.40 1.64 13.34
C ILE A 66 3.97 1.10 13.58
N LYS A 67 3.68 0.59 14.78
CA LYS A 67 2.41 -0.07 15.15
C LYS A 67 1.56 0.73 16.15
N GLU A 68 2.11 1.81 16.68
CA GLU A 68 1.57 2.66 17.74
C GLU A 68 0.39 3.53 17.25
N VAL A 69 -0.16 4.40 18.10
CA VAL A 69 -1.12 5.43 17.65
C VAL A 69 -0.45 6.46 16.72
N LEU A 70 -1.23 7.15 15.88
CA LEU A 70 -0.72 8.25 15.04
C LEU A 70 -0.20 9.39 15.91
N ILE A 71 1.02 9.86 15.64
CA ILE A 71 1.60 10.99 16.36
C ILE A 71 1.19 12.33 15.73
N VAL A 72 1.28 13.41 16.52
CA VAL A 72 0.89 14.77 16.10
C VAL A 72 1.64 15.21 14.83
N LEU A 73 2.91 14.81 14.68
CA LEU A 73 3.72 15.11 13.49
C LEU A 73 3.13 14.52 12.20
N GLU A 74 2.60 13.29 12.24
CA GLU A 74 1.96 12.64 11.10
C GLU A 74 0.65 13.35 10.71
N LEU A 75 -0.14 13.75 11.71
CA LEU A 75 -1.38 14.52 11.51
C LEU A 75 -1.09 15.91 10.92
N ASN A 76 -0.02 16.57 11.34
CA ASN A 76 0.42 17.85 10.79
C ASN A 76 0.94 17.71 9.35
N ARG A 77 1.73 16.67 9.07
CA ARG A 77 2.18 16.34 7.70
C ARG A 77 0.99 16.07 6.76
N ALA A 78 0.03 15.26 7.20
CA ALA A 78 -1.22 15.01 6.46
C ALA A 78 -1.98 16.31 6.18
N SER A 79 -2.18 17.15 7.19
CA SER A 79 -2.88 18.45 7.07
C SER A 79 -2.23 19.35 6.00
N ASN A 80 -0.92 19.52 6.06
CA ASN A 80 -0.16 20.33 5.11
C ASN A 80 -0.28 19.80 3.67
N ILE A 81 -0.28 18.47 3.49
CA ILE A 81 -0.44 17.85 2.17
C ILE A 81 -1.87 18.04 1.64
N ILE A 82 -2.90 17.89 2.48
CA ILE A 82 -4.29 18.13 2.07
C ILE A 82 -4.49 19.59 1.64
N VAL A 83 -3.99 20.57 2.42
CA VAL A 83 -4.07 22.01 2.05
C VAL A 83 -3.36 22.28 0.72
N ARG A 84 -2.19 21.68 0.47
CA ARG A 84 -1.49 21.78 -0.83
C ARG A 84 -2.25 21.10 -1.96
N LEU A 85 -2.97 20.01 -1.71
CA LEU A 85 -3.83 19.35 -2.69
C LEU A 85 -5.02 20.22 -3.07
N VAL A 86 -5.80 20.69 -2.08
CA VAL A 86 -6.94 21.62 -2.27
C VAL A 86 -6.49 22.85 -3.08
N ARG A 87 -5.37 23.48 -2.69
CA ARG A 87 -4.81 24.64 -3.41
C ARG A 87 -4.51 24.31 -4.89
N ARG A 88 -3.87 23.17 -5.18
CA ARG A 88 -3.56 22.77 -6.57
C ARG A 88 -4.83 22.50 -7.37
N VAL A 89 -5.81 21.82 -6.79
CA VAL A 89 -7.10 21.51 -7.41
C VAL A 89 -7.86 22.80 -7.76
N HIS A 90 -7.90 23.77 -6.85
CA HIS A 90 -8.62 25.03 -7.05
C HIS A 90 -7.91 25.99 -8.02
N LEU A 91 -6.57 26.13 -7.92
CA LEU A 91 -5.80 26.98 -8.84
C LEU A 91 -5.82 26.46 -10.29
N LYS A 92 -5.74 25.13 -10.50
CA LYS A 92 -5.86 24.52 -11.83
C LYS A 92 -7.24 24.74 -12.47
N ARG A 93 -8.30 24.91 -11.67
CA ARG A 93 -9.64 25.27 -12.15
C ARG A 93 -9.70 26.75 -12.54
N LYS A 94 -9.07 27.65 -11.76
CA LYS A 94 -9.05 29.09 -12.04
C LYS A 94 -8.18 29.50 -13.24
N SER A 95 -7.24 28.65 -13.68
CA SER A 95 -6.43 28.89 -14.90
C SER A 95 -7.01 28.26 -16.18
N ARG A 96 -8.28 27.82 -16.14
CA ARG A 96 -9.05 27.27 -17.29
C ARG A 96 -10.33 28.06 -17.57
N LEU A 97 -10.42 29.24 -16.98
CA LEU A 97 -11.47 30.27 -17.13
C LEU A 97 -10.77 31.58 -17.52
#